data_AF-A0A5D0MPE0-F1
#
_entry.id   AF-A0A5D0MPE0-F1
#
_cell.length_a   1.000
_cell.length_b   1.000
_cell.length_c   1.000
_cell.angle_alpha   90.00
_cell.angle_beta   90.00
_cell.angle_gamma   90.00
#
_symmetry.space_group_name_H-M   'P 1'
#
loop_
_entity.id
_entity.type
_entity.pdbx_description
1 polymer ?
#
loop_
_entity_poly.entity_id
_entity_poly.type
_entity_poly.pdbx_seq_one_letter_code
_entity_poly.pdbx_strand_id
1 'polypeptide(L)'
;MKKFFSIIISLMFFAFLPMMVPAKTTFGEPFSNGSPACVSCHSISAAGFSTPAWAIDLSTAYNDLGGDPETMKMVIKSSGVKAMDAAYGNAAIPAEELDAKVSSFAAISSQKQAKLSSFGIYAASGGVFIVFLIIVRLFSRRNNKLEENK
;
A
#
# COMPACT_ATOMS: atom_id res chain seq x y z
N MET A 1 37.77 11.26 -4.74
CA MET A 1 36.64 11.24 -3.80
C MET A 1 35.28 11.61 -4.43
N LYS A 2 35.15 12.68 -5.24
CA LYS A 2 33.87 13.06 -5.89
C LYS A 2 33.21 11.98 -6.77
N LYS A 3 34.01 11.14 -7.45
CA LYS A 3 33.49 10.07 -8.34
C LYS A 3 32.89 8.87 -7.57
N PHE A 4 33.39 8.56 -6.38
CA PHE A 4 32.86 7.47 -5.55
C PHE A 4 31.49 7.82 -4.94
N PHE A 5 31.29 9.08 -4.57
CA PHE A 5 30.02 9.57 -4.02
C PHE A 5 28.87 9.52 -5.06
N SER A 6 29.19 9.78 -6.33
CA SER A 6 28.21 9.75 -7.43
C SER A 6 27.70 8.33 -7.73
N ILE A 7 28.58 7.33 -7.60
CA ILE A 7 28.24 5.91 -7.85
C ILE A 7 27.31 5.37 -6.75
N ILE A 8 27.54 5.74 -5.49
CA ILE A 8 26.71 5.33 -4.35
C ILE A 8 25.29 5.93 -4.47
N ILE A 9 25.17 7.21 -4.85
CA ILE A 9 23.87 7.87 -5.06
C ILE A 9 23.08 7.22 -6.20
N SER A 10 23.76 6.83 -7.29
CA SER A 10 23.12 6.16 -8.43
C SER A 10 22.65 4.74 -8.09
N LEU A 11 23.42 4.00 -7.28
CA LEU A 11 23.04 2.67 -6.79
C LEU A 11 21.87 2.71 -5.80
N MET A 12 21.78 3.74 -4.96
CA MET A 12 20.62 3.92 -4.09
C MET A 12 19.34 4.19 -4.90
N PHE A 13 19.42 4.92 -6.01
CA PHE A 13 18.25 5.21 -6.86
C PHE A 13 17.64 3.94 -7.49
N PHE A 14 18.48 2.99 -7.92
CA PHE A 14 18.00 1.74 -8.53
C PHE A 14 17.44 0.73 -7.52
N ALA A 15 17.87 0.76 -6.26
CA ALA A 15 17.34 -0.13 -5.21
C ALA A 15 15.91 0.24 -4.75
N PHE A 16 15.43 1.46 -5.04
CA PHE A 16 14.08 1.92 -4.65
C PHE A 16 13.03 1.83 -5.76
N LEU A 17 13.39 1.43 -6.99
CA LEU A 17 12.43 1.34 -8.09
C LEU A 17 11.35 0.24 -8.00
N PRO A 18 11.49 -0.91 -7.31
CA PRO A 18 10.50 -1.98 -7.43
C PRO A 18 9.20 -1.78 -6.64
N MET A 19 8.99 -0.66 -5.92
CA MET A 19 7.81 -0.50 -5.04
C MET A 19 6.59 0.19 -5.67
N MET A 20 6.61 0.51 -6.97
CA MET A 20 5.52 1.27 -7.61
C MET A 20 4.64 0.46 -8.58
N VAL A 21 4.76 -0.88 -8.63
CA VAL A 21 3.80 -1.68 -9.39
C VAL A 21 2.62 -2.01 -8.46
N PRO A 22 1.41 -1.46 -8.70
CA PRO A 22 0.23 -1.88 -7.94
C PRO A 22 0.08 -3.39 -8.12
N ALA A 23 -0.18 -4.12 -7.04
CA ALA A 23 -0.44 -5.55 -7.13
C ALA A 23 -1.52 -5.78 -8.20
N LYS A 24 -1.32 -6.75 -9.10
CA LYS A 24 -2.37 -7.12 -10.03
C LYS A 24 -3.59 -7.55 -9.20
N THR A 25 -4.66 -6.77 -9.24
CA THR A 25 -5.89 -7.05 -8.50
C THR A 25 -6.96 -7.58 -9.44
N THR A 26 -7.87 -8.39 -8.90
CA THR A 26 -8.97 -8.97 -9.69
C THR A 26 -10.25 -8.13 -9.57
N PHE A 27 -10.25 -6.98 -8.89
CA PHE A 27 -11.48 -6.24 -8.57
C PHE A 27 -12.28 -5.76 -9.80
N GLY A 28 -11.60 -5.50 -10.92
CA GLY A 28 -12.19 -5.07 -12.18
C GLY A 28 -12.77 -6.21 -13.02
N GLU A 29 -12.49 -7.46 -12.65
CA GLU A 29 -12.88 -8.63 -13.43
C GLU A 29 -14.25 -9.14 -12.92
N PRO A 30 -15.25 -9.35 -13.79
CA PRO A 30 -16.46 -10.04 -13.40
C PRO A 30 -16.16 -11.50 -13.04
N PHE A 31 -17.06 -12.14 -12.31
CA PHE A 31 -16.96 -13.58 -12.07
C PHE A 31 -17.40 -14.36 -13.31
N SER A 32 -16.86 -15.56 -13.53
CA SER A 32 -17.20 -16.39 -14.71
C SER A 32 -18.66 -16.84 -14.73
N ASN A 33 -19.33 -16.86 -13.58
CA ASN A 33 -20.74 -17.19 -13.45
C ASN A 33 -21.70 -16.02 -13.82
N GLY A 34 -21.15 -14.89 -14.28
CA GLY A 34 -21.91 -13.71 -14.66
C GLY A 34 -22.18 -12.71 -13.53
N SER A 35 -21.77 -13.00 -12.28
CA SER A 35 -21.82 -12.01 -11.20
C SER A 35 -20.90 -10.82 -11.52
N PRO A 36 -21.30 -9.59 -11.17
CA PRO A 36 -20.59 -8.39 -11.58
C PRO A 36 -19.22 -8.26 -10.91
N ALA A 37 -18.35 -7.42 -11.48
CA ALA A 37 -17.10 -7.03 -10.85
C ALA A 37 -17.36 -6.16 -9.61
N CYS A 38 -16.48 -6.21 -8.61
CA CYS A 38 -16.63 -5.41 -7.38
C CYS A 38 -16.71 -3.90 -7.68
N VAL A 39 -15.92 -3.45 -8.65
CA VAL A 39 -15.83 -2.04 -9.07
C VAL A 39 -17.08 -1.52 -9.79
N SER A 40 -18.05 -2.38 -10.10
CA SER A 40 -19.33 -1.96 -10.68
C SER A 40 -20.18 -1.16 -9.70
N CYS A 41 -20.02 -1.41 -8.39
CA CYS A 41 -20.76 -0.73 -7.34
C CYS A 41 -19.86 0.02 -6.36
N HIS A 42 -18.61 -0.40 -6.19
CA HIS A 42 -17.69 0.14 -5.20
C HIS A 42 -16.51 0.85 -5.84
N SER A 43 -16.01 1.91 -5.19
CA SER A 43 -14.65 2.37 -5.44
C SER A 43 -13.67 1.51 -4.63
N ILE A 44 -12.46 1.36 -5.16
CA ILE A 44 -11.34 0.71 -4.47
C ILE A 44 -10.11 1.57 -4.76
N SER A 45 -10.08 2.73 -4.11
CA SER A 45 -9.06 3.76 -4.33
C SER A 45 -7.63 3.24 -4.11
N ALA A 46 -7.42 2.33 -3.14
CA ALA A 46 -6.12 1.69 -2.90
C ALA A 46 -5.64 0.81 -4.06
N ALA A 47 -6.55 0.35 -4.92
CA ALA A 47 -6.25 -0.39 -6.15
C ALA A 47 -6.34 0.48 -7.42
N GLY A 48 -6.54 1.79 -7.28
CA GLY A 48 -6.63 2.74 -8.40
C GLY A 48 -8.04 2.91 -8.97
N PHE A 49 -9.07 2.23 -8.46
CA PHE A 49 -10.45 2.38 -8.90
C PHE A 49 -11.16 3.49 -8.12
N SER A 50 -11.05 4.73 -8.60
CA SER A 50 -11.47 5.94 -7.86
C SER A 50 -12.64 6.70 -8.50
N THR A 51 -13.37 6.06 -9.42
CA THR A 51 -14.57 6.65 -10.03
C THR A 51 -15.72 6.75 -9.02
N PRO A 52 -16.63 7.73 -9.16
CA PRO A 52 -17.85 7.79 -8.36
C PRO A 52 -18.58 6.45 -8.39
N ALA A 53 -18.88 5.93 -7.21
CA ALA A 53 -19.45 4.60 -7.02
C ALA A 53 -20.77 4.71 -6.25
N TRP A 54 -21.64 3.72 -6.43
CA TRP A 54 -22.95 3.67 -5.78
C TRP A 54 -22.87 3.25 -4.31
N ALA A 55 -21.79 2.59 -3.93
CA ALA A 55 -21.53 2.08 -2.59
C ALA A 55 -20.18 2.59 -2.06
N ILE A 56 -19.92 2.28 -0.78
CA ILE A 56 -18.73 2.73 -0.05
C ILE A 56 -17.42 2.25 -0.70
N ASP A 57 -16.33 2.97 -0.43
CA ASP A 57 -15.01 2.55 -0.86
C ASP A 57 -14.54 1.33 -0.05
N LEU A 58 -14.03 0.29 -0.75
CA LEU A 58 -13.62 -0.97 -0.11
C LEU A 58 -12.11 -1.06 0.16
N SER A 59 -11.36 0.03 0.03
CA SER A 59 -9.89 0.01 0.19
C SER A 59 -9.41 -0.51 1.55
N THR A 60 -10.25 -0.42 2.58
CA THR A 60 -9.93 -0.86 3.95
C THR A 60 -10.73 -2.08 4.40
N ALA A 61 -11.66 -2.57 3.58
CA ALA A 61 -12.66 -3.57 3.98
C ALA A 61 -12.03 -4.82 4.60
N TYR A 62 -10.88 -5.30 4.08
CA TYR A 62 -10.18 -6.44 4.66
C TYR A 62 -9.75 -6.22 6.11
N ASN A 63 -9.17 -5.06 6.40
CA ASN A 63 -8.72 -4.73 7.76
C ASN A 63 -9.90 -4.40 8.67
N ASP A 64 -10.93 -3.73 8.13
CA ASP A 64 -12.13 -3.38 8.88
C ASP A 64 -12.90 -4.64 9.33
N LEU A 65 -12.80 -5.73 8.55
CA LEU A 65 -13.31 -7.06 8.89
C LEU A 65 -12.33 -7.92 9.72
N GLY A 66 -11.29 -7.32 10.30
CA GLY A 66 -10.34 -8.02 11.18
C GLY A 66 -9.24 -8.80 10.46
N GLY A 67 -9.12 -8.68 9.15
CA GLY A 67 -8.07 -9.33 8.37
C GLY A 67 -8.29 -10.83 8.16
N ASP A 68 -9.52 -11.31 8.31
CA ASP A 68 -9.88 -12.72 8.15
C ASP A 68 -10.43 -13.02 6.73
N PRO A 69 -9.77 -13.93 5.97
CA PRO A 69 -10.24 -14.32 4.65
C PRO A 69 -11.67 -14.90 4.64
N GLU A 70 -12.03 -15.71 5.64
CA GLU A 70 -13.33 -16.38 5.66
C GLU A 70 -14.47 -15.40 5.96
N THR A 71 -14.25 -14.43 6.85
CA THR A 71 -15.16 -13.30 7.07
C THR A 71 -15.35 -12.49 5.78
N MET A 72 -14.28 -12.21 5.04
CA MET A 72 -14.40 -11.51 3.74
C MET A 72 -15.23 -12.32 2.74
N LYS A 73 -15.01 -13.63 2.62
CA LYS A 73 -15.84 -14.50 1.76
C LYS A 73 -17.31 -14.47 2.16
N MET A 74 -17.58 -14.54 3.46
CA MET A 74 -18.93 -14.47 4.00
C MET A 74 -19.59 -13.15 3.62
N VAL A 75 -18.92 -12.02 3.82
CA VAL A 75 -19.45 -10.70 3.46
C VAL A 75 -19.70 -10.57 1.97
N ILE A 76 -18.83 -11.12 1.11
CA ILE A 76 -19.03 -11.12 -0.34
C ILE A 76 -20.33 -11.85 -0.71
N LYS A 77 -20.63 -12.98 -0.06
CA LYS A 77 -21.82 -13.79 -0.37
C LYS A 77 -23.07 -13.39 0.40
N SER A 78 -22.94 -12.82 1.59
CA SER A 78 -24.05 -12.53 2.49
C SER A 78 -23.71 -11.31 3.34
N SER A 79 -23.77 -10.16 2.68
CA SER A 79 -23.50 -8.86 3.29
C SER A 79 -24.66 -8.34 4.14
N GLY A 80 -25.88 -8.85 3.89
CA GLY A 80 -27.12 -8.30 4.42
C GLY A 80 -27.63 -7.09 3.62
N VAL A 81 -26.89 -6.64 2.59
CA VAL A 81 -27.29 -5.57 1.69
C VAL A 81 -28.02 -6.18 0.50
N LYS A 82 -29.33 -5.90 0.38
CA LYS A 82 -30.22 -6.50 -0.64
C LYS A 82 -29.63 -6.50 -2.06
N ALA A 83 -29.03 -5.40 -2.50
CA ALA A 83 -28.47 -5.30 -3.85
C ALA A 83 -27.24 -6.21 -4.05
N MET A 84 -26.38 -6.29 -3.04
CA MET A 84 -25.18 -7.13 -3.08
C MET A 84 -25.53 -8.62 -2.92
N ASP A 85 -26.46 -8.94 -2.02
CA ASP A 85 -26.95 -10.30 -1.83
C ASP A 85 -27.70 -10.81 -3.06
N ALA A 86 -28.40 -9.94 -3.80
CA ALA A 86 -28.99 -10.28 -5.09
C ALA A 86 -27.94 -10.56 -6.17
N ALA A 87 -26.78 -9.87 -6.13
CA ALA A 87 -25.71 -10.05 -7.09
C ALA A 87 -24.85 -11.30 -6.84
N TYR A 88 -24.64 -11.67 -5.58
CA TYR A 88 -23.68 -12.72 -5.19
C TYR A 88 -24.26 -13.85 -4.33
N GLY A 89 -25.32 -13.64 -3.56
CA GLY A 89 -25.73 -14.57 -2.50
C GLY A 89 -26.23 -15.93 -2.98
N ASN A 90 -26.96 -15.95 -4.10
CA ASN A 90 -27.39 -17.19 -4.76
C ASN A 90 -26.48 -17.60 -5.93
N ALA A 91 -25.41 -16.84 -6.17
CA ALA A 91 -24.52 -17.09 -7.29
C ALA A 91 -23.58 -18.25 -6.97
N ALA A 92 -23.47 -19.21 -7.88
CA ALA A 92 -22.49 -20.30 -7.80
C ALA A 92 -21.11 -19.76 -8.18
N ILE A 93 -20.51 -18.94 -7.32
CA ILE A 93 -19.19 -18.35 -7.53
C ILE A 93 -18.13 -19.45 -7.35
N PRO A 94 -17.24 -19.68 -8.34
CA PRO A 94 -16.15 -20.64 -8.18
C PRO A 94 -15.24 -20.26 -7.01
N ALA A 95 -14.82 -21.26 -6.23
CA ALA A 95 -14.06 -21.01 -5.01
C ALA A 95 -12.72 -20.32 -5.30
N GLU A 96 -12.06 -20.69 -6.39
CA GLU A 96 -10.80 -20.12 -6.84
C GLU A 96 -10.90 -18.63 -7.21
N GLU A 97 -12.03 -18.22 -7.81
CA GLU A 97 -12.25 -16.82 -8.14
C GLU A 97 -12.52 -16.00 -6.88
N LEU A 98 -13.31 -16.55 -5.95
CA LEU A 98 -13.58 -15.90 -4.68
C LEU A 98 -12.29 -15.75 -3.86
N ASP A 99 -11.45 -16.78 -3.79
CA ASP A 99 -10.14 -16.76 -3.15
C ASP A 99 -9.22 -15.70 -3.78
N ALA A 100 -9.24 -15.55 -5.11
CA ALA A 100 -8.47 -14.54 -5.80
C ALA A 100 -8.93 -13.10 -5.47
N LYS A 101 -10.24 -12.87 -5.29
CA LYS A 101 -10.77 -11.57 -4.85
C LYS A 101 -10.33 -11.25 -3.43
N VAL A 102 -10.46 -12.22 -2.53
CA VAL A 102 -10.06 -12.08 -1.11
C VAL A 102 -8.55 -11.83 -1.01
N SER A 103 -7.75 -12.53 -1.80
CA SER A 103 -6.30 -12.31 -1.89
C SER A 103 -5.97 -10.90 -2.39
N SER A 104 -6.74 -10.36 -3.34
CA SER A 104 -6.58 -8.98 -3.79
C SER A 104 -6.86 -7.99 -2.65
N PHE A 105 -7.89 -8.22 -1.84
CA PHE A 105 -8.21 -7.43 -0.65
C PHE A 105 -7.08 -7.47 0.40
N ALA A 106 -6.53 -8.65 0.66
CA ALA A 106 -5.39 -8.82 1.57
C ALA A 106 -4.10 -8.15 1.05
N ALA A 107 -3.88 -8.17 -0.27
CA ALA A 107 -2.71 -7.57 -0.89
C ALA A 107 -2.72 -6.04 -0.75
N ILE A 108 -3.85 -5.39 -1.04
CA ILE A 108 -3.97 -3.93 -0.94
C ILE A 108 -3.93 -3.44 0.51
N SER A 109 -4.44 -4.24 1.46
CA SER A 109 -4.41 -3.91 2.88
C SER A 109 -2.98 -3.96 3.44
N SER A 110 -2.19 -4.95 2.99
CA SER A 110 -0.78 -5.12 3.34
C SER A 110 0.10 -4.01 2.77
N GLN A 111 -0.16 -3.56 1.53
CA GLN A 111 0.59 -2.44 0.93
C GLN A 111 0.39 -1.12 1.70
N LYS A 112 -0.82 -0.86 2.19
CA LYS A 112 -1.09 0.33 3.02
C LYS A 112 -0.32 0.28 4.35
N GLN A 113 -0.25 -0.89 4.99
CA GLN A 113 0.55 -1.09 6.20
C GLN A 113 2.06 -0.93 5.93
N ALA A 114 2.56 -1.50 4.83
CA ALA A 114 3.96 -1.36 4.43
C ALA A 114 4.33 0.11 4.12
N LYS A 115 3.42 0.89 3.53
CA LYS A 115 3.66 2.32 3.26
C LYS A 115 3.70 3.16 4.54
N LEU A 116 2.86 2.85 5.52
CA LEU A 116 2.86 3.47 6.85
C LEU A 116 4.14 3.14 7.64
N SER A 117 4.57 1.88 7.64
CA SER A 117 5.81 1.48 8.31
C SER A 117 7.05 2.10 7.64
N SER A 118 7.07 2.16 6.31
CA SER A 118 8.15 2.79 5.55
C SER A 118 8.25 4.28 5.85
N PHE A 119 7.13 5.01 5.95
CA PHE A 119 7.16 6.43 6.30
C PHE A 119 7.77 6.67 7.69
N GLY A 120 7.48 5.80 8.67
CA GLY A 120 8.13 5.84 9.98
C GLY A 120 9.65 5.65 9.91
N ILE A 121 10.12 4.74 9.07
CA ILE A 121 11.55 4.48 8.84
C ILE A 121 12.22 5.66 8.11
N TYR A 122 11.56 6.27 7.13
CA TYR A 122 12.07 7.47 6.44
C TYR A 122 12.11 8.70 7.36
N ALA A 123 11.10 8.91 8.19
CA ALA A 123 11.09 9.97 9.18
C ALA A 123 12.19 9.78 10.23
N ALA A 124 12.39 8.54 10.70
CA ALA A 124 13.46 8.20 11.64
C ALA A 124 14.86 8.39 11.03
N SER A 125 15.07 7.90 9.80
CA SER A 125 16.36 8.03 9.11
C SER A 125 16.69 9.48 8.72
N GLY A 126 15.69 10.28 8.33
CA GLY A 126 15.82 11.71 8.13
C GLY A 126 16.24 12.46 9.41
N GLY A 127 15.64 12.11 10.56
CA GLY A 127 16.00 12.67 11.86
C GLY A 127 17.47 12.39 12.24
N VAL A 128 17.92 11.15 12.09
CA VAL A 128 19.32 10.76 12.36
C VAL A 128 20.29 11.52 11.45
N PHE A 129 19.95 11.70 10.17
CA PHE A 129 20.79 12.44 9.22
C PHE A 129 20.92 13.92 9.59
N ILE A 130 19.83 14.58 10.03
CA ILE A 130 19.87 15.97 10.49
C ILE A 130 20.76 16.12 11.74
N VAL A 131 20.63 15.22 12.71
CA VAL A 131 21.47 15.22 13.92
C VAL A 131 22.95 15.06 13.56
N PHE A 132 23.25 14.14 12.64
CA PHE A 132 24.62 13.96 12.13
C PHE A 132 25.18 15.25 11.50
N LEU A 133 24.40 15.94 10.66
CA LEU A 133 24.81 17.21 10.06
C LEU A 133 25.06 18.32 11.10
N ILE A 134 24.25 18.37 12.16
CA ILE A 134 24.45 19.32 13.27
C ILE A 134 25.77 19.03 13.98
N ILE A 135 26.06 17.77 14.30
CA ILE A 135 27.31 17.37 14.96
C ILE A 135 28.52 17.74 14.09
N VAL A 136 28.51 17.41 12.79
CA VAL A 136 29.58 17.75 11.86
C VAL A 136 29.81 19.27 11.80
N ARG A 137 28.72 20.06 11.75
CA ARG A 137 28.81 21.53 11.71
C ARG A 137 29.35 22.12 13.02
N LEU A 138 29.00 21.54 14.17
CA LEU A 138 29.55 21.95 15.47
C LEU A 138 31.04 21.64 15.58
N PHE A 139 31.48 20.46 15.14
CA PHE A 139 32.90 20.09 15.14
C PHE A 139 33.74 20.93 14.16
N SER A 140 33.23 21.17 12.95
CA SER A 140 33.93 22.00 11.96
C SER A 140 34.07 23.46 12.42
N ARG A 141 33.05 24.03 13.08
CA ARG A 141 33.16 25.36 13.71
C ARG A 141 34.20 25.40 14.82
N ARG A 142 34.31 24.33 15.60
CA ARG A 142 35.28 24.24 16.69
C ARG A 142 36.71 24.16 16.17
N ASN A 143 36.92 23.45 15.07
CA ASN A 143 38.25 23.31 14.47
C ASN A 143 38.76 24.62 13.87
N ASN A 144 37.89 25.39 13.18
CA ASN A 144 38.28 26.68 12.61
C ASN A 144 38.72 27.69 13.69
N LYS A 145 38.08 27.68 14.87
CA LYS A 145 38.50 28.53 16.00
C LYS A 145 39.85 28.14 16.61
N LEU A 146 40.26 26.86 16.48
CA LEU A 146 41.57 26.39 16.94
C LEU A 146 42.66 26.75 15.93
N GLU A 147 42.34 26.83 14.64
CA GLU A 147 43.27 27.25 13.61
C GLU A 147 43.49 28.77 13.55
N GLU A 148 42.48 29.60 13.90
CA GLU A 148 42.63 31.06 14.01
C GLU A 148 43.47 31.53 15.23
N ASN A 149 43.72 30.64 16.21
CA ASN A 149 44.53 30.94 17.41
C ASN A 149 45.94 30.34 17.36
N LYS A 150 46.39 29.91 16.17
CA LYS A 150 47.73 29.38 15.92
C LYS A 150 48.57 30.41 15.17
#